data_AF-A0A2K3M2I5-F1
#
_entry.id   AF-A0A2K3M2I5-F1
#
_cell.length_a   1.000
_cell.length_b   1.000
_cell.length_c   1.000
_cell.angle_alpha   90.00
_cell.angle_beta   90.00
_cell.angle_gamma   90.00
#
_symmetry.space_group_name_H-M   'P 1'
#
loop_
_entity.id
_entity.type
_entity.pdbx_description
1 polymer ?
#
loop_
_entity_poly.entity_id
_entity_poly.type
_entity_poly.pdbx_seq_one_letter_code
_entity_poly.pdbx_strand_id
1 'polypeptide(L)'
;RECPPELREAIASIIFSAPRCSDIPDLLHIKNLFTTKYGKEFVSAISELRPDSGVNRTIIEKLSVSAPSGEVKLKVLTDIAEEYNLAWDSSKTAAEFRKNHEDLLLASVRSRLCNSNDPSITFIPDSDIWNYCKFHPYLVLLAS
;
A
#
# COMPACT_ATOMS: atom_id res chain seq x y z
N ARG A 1 8.31 -12.15 -29.90
CA ARG A 1 8.02 -10.81 -30.46
C ARG A 1 8.32 -9.81 -29.35
N GLU A 2 9.21 -8.84 -29.59
CA GLU A 2 9.58 -7.85 -28.58
C GLU A 2 8.61 -6.65 -28.59
N CYS A 3 8.49 -5.99 -27.44
CA CYS A 3 7.67 -4.79 -27.31
C CYS A 3 8.43 -3.56 -27.82
N PRO A 4 7.87 -2.76 -28.75
CA PRO A 4 8.49 -1.50 -29.16
C PRO A 4 8.70 -0.56 -27.97
N PRO A 5 9.82 0.20 -27.91
CA PRO A 5 10.14 1.06 -26.78
C PRO A 5 9.09 2.16 -26.56
N GLU A 6 8.58 2.76 -27.65
CA GLU A 6 7.55 3.80 -27.63
C GLU A 6 6.23 3.34 -26.99
N LEU A 7 5.93 2.04 -27.04
CA LEU A 7 4.70 1.46 -26.48
C LEU A 7 4.92 0.83 -25.11
N ARG A 8 6.17 0.67 -24.69
CA ARG A 8 6.52 -0.07 -23.47
C ARG A 8 5.91 0.58 -22.24
N GLU A 9 5.98 1.91 -22.13
CA GLU A 9 5.43 2.64 -20.98
C GLU A 9 3.92 2.46 -20.85
N ALA A 10 3.17 2.63 -21.95
CA ALA A 10 1.72 2.47 -21.95
C ALA A 10 1.31 1.03 -21.58
N ILE A 11 1.97 0.03 -22.17
CA ILE A 11 1.70 -1.39 -21.90
C ILE A 11 2.05 -1.73 -20.45
N ALA A 12 3.20 -1.27 -19.96
CA ALA A 12 3.65 -1.52 -18.60
C ALA A 12 2.71 -0.90 -17.57
N SER A 13 2.23 0.32 -17.85
CA SER A 13 1.23 1.01 -17.04
C SER A 13 -0.07 0.21 -16.91
N ILE A 14 -0.57 -0.34 -18.02
CA ILE A 14 -1.78 -1.19 -18.01
C ILE A 14 -1.55 -2.46 -17.18
N ILE A 15 -0.43 -3.16 -17.40
CA ILE A 15 -0.10 -4.39 -16.68
C ILE A 15 0.00 -4.14 -15.18
N PHE A 16 0.66 -3.05 -14.77
CA PHE A 16 0.81 -2.69 -13.37
C PHE A 16 -0.54 -2.29 -12.72
N SER A 17 -1.40 -1.62 -13.46
CA SER A 17 -2.70 -1.14 -12.97
C SER A 17 -3.76 -2.25 -12.90
N ALA A 18 -3.72 -3.23 -13.81
CA ALA A 18 -4.71 -4.29 -13.92
C ALA A 18 -5.04 -5.04 -12.61
N PRO A 19 -4.07 -5.50 -11.79
CA PRO A 19 -4.37 -6.16 -10.52
C PRO A 19 -4.83 -5.20 -9.40
N ARG A 20 -4.69 -3.89 -9.60
CA ARG A 20 -5.00 -2.85 -8.60
C ARG A 20 -6.37 -2.19 -8.83
N CYS A 21 -6.89 -2.24 -10.05
CA CYS A 21 -8.18 -1.69 -10.43
C CYS A 21 -9.24 -2.81 -10.52
N SER A 22 -9.79 -3.22 -9.38
CA SER A 22 -10.86 -4.24 -9.33
C SER A 22 -12.14 -3.84 -10.04
N ASP A 23 -12.40 -2.53 -10.15
CA ASP A 23 -13.62 -1.97 -10.73
C ASP A 23 -13.66 -2.10 -12.26
N ILE A 24 -12.53 -2.38 -12.91
CA ILE A 24 -12.39 -2.47 -14.36
C ILE A 24 -11.79 -3.84 -14.73
N PRO A 25 -12.59 -4.91 -14.79
CA PRO A 25 -12.11 -6.27 -15.07
C PRO A 25 -11.50 -6.41 -16.48
N ASP A 26 -11.87 -5.53 -17.41
CA ASP A 26 -11.33 -5.51 -18.77
C ASP A 26 -9.81 -5.26 -18.79
N LEU A 27 -9.26 -4.53 -17.81
CA LEU A 27 -7.82 -4.33 -17.70
C LEU A 27 -7.08 -5.65 -17.42
N LEU A 28 -7.70 -6.53 -16.62
CA LEU A 28 -7.15 -7.86 -16.36
C LEU A 28 -7.18 -8.72 -17.63
N HIS A 29 -8.24 -8.61 -18.43
CA HIS A 29 -8.31 -9.27 -19.73
C HIS A 29 -7.19 -8.79 -20.68
N ILE A 30 -6.98 -7.48 -20.77
CA ILE A 30 -5.91 -6.89 -21.58
C ILE A 30 -4.52 -7.33 -21.10
N LYS A 31 -4.28 -7.38 -19.79
CA LYS A 31 -3.05 -7.94 -19.21
C LYS A 31 -2.82 -9.39 -19.67
N ASN A 32 -3.86 -10.21 -19.72
CA ASN A 32 -3.75 -11.60 -20.18
C ASN A 32 -3.38 -11.66 -21.68
N LEU A 33 -3.94 -10.78 -22.51
CA LEU A 33 -3.55 -10.66 -23.92
C LEU A 33 -2.07 -10.27 -24.07
N PHE A 34 -1.57 -9.33 -23.26
CA PHE A 34 -0.14 -8.99 -23.26
C PHE A 34 0.74 -10.13 -22.76
N THR A 35 0.27 -10.92 -21.78
CA THR A 35 0.95 -12.13 -21.32
C THR A 35 1.12 -13.14 -22.46
N THR A 36 0.08 -13.36 -23.26
CA THR A 36 0.15 -14.27 -24.43
C THR A 36 1.05 -13.70 -25.53
N LYS A 37 1.08 -12.38 -25.72
CA LYS A 37 1.84 -11.73 -26.81
C LYS A 37 3.35 -11.58 -26.52
N TYR A 38 3.71 -11.20 -25.30
CA TYR A 38 5.07 -10.82 -24.90
C TYR A 38 5.71 -11.81 -23.91
N GLY A 39 4.92 -12.73 -23.35
CA GLY A 39 5.39 -13.75 -22.42
C GLY A 39 5.18 -13.38 -20.95
N LYS A 40 5.20 -14.41 -20.10
CA LYS A 40 5.01 -14.28 -18.65
C LYS A 40 6.14 -13.51 -17.98
N GLU A 41 7.38 -13.72 -18.40
CA GLU A 41 8.56 -13.02 -17.85
C GLU A 41 8.46 -11.51 -18.01
N PHE A 42 8.00 -11.03 -19.18
CA PHE A 42 7.78 -9.61 -19.43
C PHE A 42 6.75 -9.00 -18.47
N VAL A 43 5.63 -9.69 -18.30
CA VAL A 43 4.54 -9.25 -17.41
C VAL A 43 4.96 -9.30 -15.94
N SER A 44 5.75 -10.32 -15.54
CA SER A 44 6.30 -10.44 -14.18
C SER A 44 7.27 -9.31 -13.87
N ALA A 45 8.20 -9.03 -14.79
CA ALA A 45 9.18 -7.95 -14.64
C ALA A 45 8.50 -6.59 -14.40
N ILE A 46 7.41 -6.32 -15.12
CA ILE A 46 6.60 -5.11 -14.95
C ILE A 46 5.83 -5.11 -13.63
N SER A 47 5.18 -6.23 -13.29
CA SER A 47 4.40 -6.36 -12.06
C SER A 47 5.26 -6.22 -10.80
N GLU A 48 6.51 -6.69 -10.87
CA GLU A 48 7.52 -6.62 -9.82
C GLU A 48 8.27 -5.29 -9.78
N LEU A 49 8.04 -4.38 -10.75
CA LEU A 49 8.78 -3.13 -10.90
C LEU A 49 10.30 -3.34 -10.97
N ARG A 50 10.75 -4.31 -11.78
CA ARG A 50 12.17 -4.48 -12.09
C ARG A 50 12.74 -3.21 -12.74
N PRO A 51 14.07 -2.97 -12.68
CA PRO A 51 14.69 -1.74 -13.21
C PRO A 51 14.37 -1.43 -14.68
N ASP A 52 14.01 -2.43 -15.47
CA ASP A 52 13.64 -2.36 -16.89
C ASP A 52 12.12 -2.32 -17.15
N SER A 53 11.29 -2.28 -16.11
CA SER A 53 9.82 -2.34 -16.18
C SER A 53 9.18 -1.22 -17.00
N GLY A 54 9.80 -0.02 -17.03
CA GLY A 54 9.32 1.10 -17.83
C GLY A 54 7.95 1.65 -17.41
N VAL A 55 7.48 1.36 -16.20
CA VAL A 55 6.22 1.91 -15.66
C VAL A 55 6.43 3.37 -15.26
N ASN A 56 5.46 4.23 -15.57
CA ASN A 56 5.49 5.62 -15.17
C ASN A 56 5.47 5.76 -13.63
N ARG A 57 6.37 6.60 -13.10
CA ARG A 57 6.52 6.80 -11.66
C ARG A 57 5.24 7.30 -10.98
N THR A 58 4.51 8.21 -11.62
CA THR A 58 3.25 8.75 -11.07
C THR A 58 2.19 7.66 -10.91
N ILE A 59 2.14 6.70 -11.84
CA ILE A 59 1.20 5.56 -11.76
C ILE A 59 1.57 4.65 -10.59
N ILE A 60 2.87 4.39 -10.39
CA ILE A 60 3.36 3.64 -9.23
C ILE A 60 2.92 4.33 -7.94
N GLU A 61 3.18 5.63 -7.81
CA GLU A 61 2.87 6.40 -6.60
C GLU A 61 1.37 6.45 -6.30
N LYS A 62 0.53 6.63 -7.32
CA LYS A 62 -0.92 6.77 -7.16
C LYS A 62 -1.65 5.46 -6.90
N LEU A 63 -1.18 4.36 -7.48
CA LEU A 63 -1.82 3.04 -7.34
C LEU A 63 -1.14 2.16 -6.28
N SER A 64 -0.02 2.60 -5.72
CA SER A 64 0.59 1.89 -4.58
C SER A 64 -0.22 2.14 -3.32
N VAL A 65 -0.39 1.07 -2.54
CA VAL A 65 -1.00 1.15 -1.22
C VAL A 65 -0.03 1.88 -0.31
N SER A 66 -0.37 3.11 0.04
CA SER A 66 0.35 3.94 1.01
C SER A 66 -0.64 4.53 2.00
N ALA A 67 -0.30 4.49 3.28
CA ALA A 67 -1.13 5.11 4.30
C ALA A 67 -1.12 6.64 4.11
N PRO A 68 -2.29 7.30 4.02
CA PRO A 68 -2.34 8.75 3.95
C PRO A 68 -1.82 9.36 5.26
N SER A 69 -1.20 10.53 5.16
CA SER A 69 -0.69 11.24 6.35
C SER A 69 -1.86 11.66 7.26
N GLY A 70 -1.54 11.84 8.55
CA GLY A 70 -2.51 12.31 9.55
C GLY A 70 -3.17 13.63 9.16
N GLU A 71 -2.41 14.54 8.54
CA GLU A 71 -2.92 15.83 8.05
C GLU A 71 -3.97 15.67 6.95
N VAL A 72 -3.72 14.79 5.96
CA VAL A 72 -4.70 14.52 4.89
C VAL A 72 -5.98 13.91 5.47
N LYS A 73 -5.85 12.99 6.44
CA LYS A 73 -7.01 12.41 7.15
C LYS A 73 -7.81 13.48 7.87
N LEU A 74 -7.15 14.40 8.61
CA LEU A 74 -7.83 15.49 9.31
C LEU A 74 -8.57 16.41 8.35
N LYS A 75 -7.91 16.80 7.26
CA LYS A 75 -8.52 17.68 6.28
C LYS A 75 -9.80 17.09 5.71
N VAL A 76 -9.75 15.83 5.27
CA VAL A 76 -10.93 15.14 4.73
C VAL A 76 -12.05 15.04 5.76
N LEU A 77 -11.73 14.74 7.03
CA LEU A 77 -12.73 14.68 8.09
C LEU A 77 -13.38 16.05 8.37
N THR A 78 -12.59 17.13 8.34
CA THR A 78 -13.09 18.49 8.48
C THR A 78 -14.00 18.86 7.32
N ASP A 79 -13.58 18.59 6.09
CA ASP A 79 -14.36 18.89 4.87
C ASP A 79 -15.72 18.17 4.91
N ILE A 80 -15.77 16.90 5.35
CA ILE A 80 -17.02 16.15 5.54
C ILE A 80 -17.86 16.77 6.66
N ALA A 81 -17.26 17.14 7.79
CA ALA A 81 -18.02 17.75 8.89
C ALA A 81 -18.68 19.08 8.47
N GLU A 82 -17.96 19.90 7.70
CA GLU A 82 -18.48 21.16 7.15
C GLU A 82 -19.61 20.92 6.14
N GLU A 83 -19.45 19.96 5.22
CA GLU A 83 -20.47 19.61 4.22
C GLU A 83 -21.81 19.21 4.85
N TYR A 84 -21.75 18.44 5.95
CA TYR A 84 -22.94 17.95 6.66
C TYR A 84 -23.35 18.86 7.85
N ASN A 85 -22.74 20.05 8.01
CA ASN A 85 -22.99 20.99 9.11
C ASN A 85 -22.90 20.34 10.51
N LEU A 86 -21.96 19.42 10.68
CA LEU A 86 -21.70 18.75 11.94
C LEU A 86 -20.78 19.63 12.79
N ALA A 87 -21.18 19.90 14.04
CA ALA A 87 -20.34 20.55 15.04
C ALA A 87 -19.28 19.57 15.55
N TRP A 88 -18.28 19.26 14.72
CA TRP A 88 -17.18 18.37 15.05
C TRP A 88 -15.94 19.16 15.50
N ASP A 89 -15.40 18.80 16.67
CA ASP A 89 -14.14 19.35 17.18
C ASP A 89 -12.95 18.48 16.72
N SER A 90 -12.13 19.02 15.83
CA SER A 90 -10.95 18.36 15.27
C SER A 90 -9.76 18.31 16.23
N SER A 91 -9.79 19.02 17.36
CA SER A 91 -8.65 19.16 18.29
C SER A 91 -8.15 17.83 18.86
N LYS A 92 -9.08 16.94 19.28
CA LYS A 92 -8.76 15.62 19.82
C LYS A 92 -8.16 14.69 18.76
N THR A 93 -8.81 14.60 17.61
CA THR A 93 -8.37 13.76 16.49
C THR A 93 -7.04 14.24 15.91
N ALA A 94 -6.80 15.56 15.89
CA ALA A 94 -5.52 16.12 15.46
C ALA A 94 -4.39 15.79 16.42
N ALA A 95 -4.64 15.74 17.73
CA ALA A 95 -3.66 15.31 18.71
C ALA A 95 -3.32 13.82 18.59
N GLU A 96 -4.28 12.99 18.20
CA GLU A 96 -4.06 11.56 17.97
C GLU A 96 -3.25 11.30 16.70
N PHE A 97 -3.56 11.96 15.59
CA PHE A 97 -2.81 11.77 14.33
C PHE A 97 -1.40 12.35 14.35
N ARG A 98 -1.08 13.24 15.30
CA ARG A 98 0.29 13.70 15.54
C ARG A 98 1.15 12.71 16.32
N LYS A 99 0.55 11.71 17.00
CA LYS A 99 1.30 10.65 17.67
C LYS A 99 1.86 9.69 16.63
N ASN A 100 3.11 9.92 16.24
CA ASN A 100 3.84 9.02 15.36
C ASN A 100 4.13 7.68 16.07
N HIS A 101 4.36 6.64 15.28
CA HIS A 101 4.56 5.22 15.64
C HIS A 101 5.58 4.93 16.78
N GLU A 102 6.41 5.90 17.16
CA GLU A 102 7.37 5.75 18.27
C GLU A 102 6.68 5.54 19.63
N ASP A 103 5.48 6.09 19.84
CA ASP A 103 4.74 5.92 21.09
C ASP A 103 4.10 4.52 21.24
N LEU A 104 3.82 3.81 20.13
CA LEU A 104 3.32 2.44 20.17
C LEU A 104 4.43 1.45 20.54
N LEU A 105 5.66 1.72 20.10
CA LEU A 105 6.84 0.99 20.55
C LEU A 105 7.14 1.30 22.02
N LEU A 106 7.08 2.56 22.46
CA LEU A 106 7.31 2.92 23.86
C LEU A 106 6.23 2.39 24.81
N ALA A 107 4.97 2.34 24.40
CA ALA A 107 3.89 1.73 25.18
C ALA A 107 4.05 0.19 25.28
N SER A 108 4.42 -0.47 24.17
CA SER A 108 4.71 -1.91 24.15
C SER A 108 5.97 -2.27 24.95
N VAL A 109 7.01 -1.43 24.90
CA VAL A 109 8.27 -1.60 25.65
C VAL A 109 8.05 -1.34 27.14
N ARG A 110 7.25 -0.33 27.52
CA ARG A 110 6.85 -0.10 28.93
C ARG A 110 6.06 -1.26 29.51
N SER A 111 5.17 -1.87 28.73
CA SER A 111 4.42 -3.06 29.18
C SER A 111 5.30 -4.29 29.33
N ARG A 112 6.40 -4.42 28.56
CA ARG A 112 7.34 -5.56 28.64
C ARG A 112 8.35 -5.42 29.78
N LEU A 113 8.84 -4.22 30.06
CA LEU A 113 9.84 -3.98 31.12
C LEU A 113 9.30 -4.22 32.53
N CYS A 114 7.97 -4.20 32.73
CA CYS A 114 7.37 -4.52 34.02
C CYS A 114 7.21 -6.03 34.28
N ASN A 115 7.47 -6.92 33.30
CA ASN A 115 7.01 -8.31 33.38
C ASN A 115 8.04 -9.42 33.12
N SER A 116 9.34 -9.18 33.01
CA SER A 116 10.27 -10.31 32.79
C SER A 116 11.66 -10.13 33.38
N ASN A 117 11.91 -10.87 34.46
CA ASN A 117 13.19 -11.55 34.68
C ASN A 117 13.23 -12.82 33.81
N ASP A 118 13.52 -12.74 32.51
CA ASP A 118 13.87 -13.93 31.70
C ASP A 118 14.82 -13.57 30.52
N PRO A 119 15.96 -14.26 30.31
CA PRO A 119 17.00 -13.88 29.34
C PRO A 119 16.81 -14.43 27.92
N SER A 120 15.61 -14.83 27.49
CA SER A 120 15.43 -15.53 26.21
C SER A 120 14.35 -14.94 25.29
N ILE A 121 14.54 -13.72 24.79
CA ILE A 121 13.73 -13.17 23.69
C ILE A 121 14.54 -13.23 22.38
N THR A 122 14.25 -14.21 21.53
CA THR A 122 14.75 -14.25 20.15
C THR A 122 13.97 -13.26 19.27
N PHE A 123 14.73 -12.34 18.69
CA PHE A 123 14.31 -11.26 17.79
C PHE A 123 13.77 -11.82 16.46
N ILE A 124 12.51 -11.53 16.10
CA ILE A 124 12.03 -11.72 14.73
C ILE A 124 12.27 -10.38 14.00
N PRO A 125 13.08 -10.33 12.93
CA PRO A 125 13.38 -9.09 12.24
C PRO A 125 12.17 -8.59 11.43
N ASP A 126 11.89 -7.30 11.54
CA ASP A 126 10.76 -6.55 10.95
C ASP A 126 10.69 -6.56 9.40
N SER A 127 11.52 -7.32 8.70
CA SER A 127 11.62 -7.27 7.22
C SER A 127 10.49 -7.99 6.47
N ASP A 128 9.68 -8.82 7.14
CA ASP A 128 8.71 -9.69 6.45
C ASP A 128 7.24 -9.29 6.59
N ILE A 129 6.90 -8.26 7.37
CA ILE A 129 5.51 -7.81 7.53
C ILE A 129 4.97 -7.17 6.23
N TRP A 130 5.82 -6.49 5.48
CA TRP A 130 5.41 -5.83 4.23
C TRP A 130 5.13 -6.83 3.09
N ASN A 131 5.82 -7.97 3.06
CA ASN A 131 5.59 -9.00 2.05
C ASN A 131 4.27 -9.76 2.28
N TYR A 132 3.81 -9.86 3.53
CA TYR A 132 2.54 -10.52 3.86
C TYR A 132 1.31 -9.73 3.37
N CYS A 133 1.35 -8.39 3.48
CA CYS A 133 0.28 -7.51 2.98
C CYS A 133 0.25 -7.37 1.45
N LYS A 134 1.32 -7.77 0.75
CA LYS A 134 1.40 -7.68 -0.72
C LYS A 134 0.61 -8.78 -1.45
N PHE A 135 0.22 -9.86 -0.75
CA PHE A 135 -0.34 -11.06 -1.39
C PHE A 135 -1.75 -11.47 -0.99
N HIS A 136 -2.38 -10.87 0.03
CA HIS A 136 -3.74 -11.26 0.42
C HIS A 136 -4.62 -10.07 0.84
N PRO A 137 -5.50 -9.55 -0.04
CA PRO A 137 -6.45 -8.48 0.32
C PRO A 137 -7.54 -8.92 1.32
N TYR A 138 -7.58 -10.20 1.71
CA TYR A 138 -8.61 -10.77 2.59
C TYR A 138 -8.22 -10.85 4.07
N LEU A 139 -6.96 -10.60 4.44
CA LEU A 139 -6.50 -10.75 5.83
C LEU A 139 -6.76 -9.54 6.74
N VAL A 140 -7.18 -8.40 6.17
CA VAL A 140 -7.51 -7.20 6.96
C VAL A 140 -8.76 -7.40 7.84
N LEU A 141 -9.60 -8.40 7.55
CA LEU A 141 -10.85 -8.65 8.26
C LEU A 141 -10.72 -9.54 9.52
N LEU A 142 -9.55 -10.13 9.80
CA LEU A 142 -9.37 -11.04 10.94
C LEU A 142 -8.71 -10.41 12.17
N ALA A 143 -8.42 -9.11 12.13
CA ALA A 143 -7.85 -8.37 13.26
C ALA A 143 -8.90 -7.45 13.94
N SER A 144 -10.16 -7.88 14.01
CA SER A 144 -11.20 -7.29 14.87
C SER A 144 -11.38 -8.12 16.14
#